data_AF-A0A411HFT8-F1
#
_entry.id   AF-A0A411HFT8-F1
#
_cell.length_a   1.000
_cell.length_b   1.000
_cell.length_c   1.000
_cell.angle_alpha   90.00
_cell.angle_beta   90.00
_cell.angle_gamma   90.00
#
_symmetry.space_group_name_H-M   'P 1'
#
loop_
_entity.id
_entity.type
_entity.pdbx_description
1 polymer ?
#
loop_
_entity_poly.entity_id
_entity_poly.type
_entity_poly.pdbx_seq_one_letter_code
_entity_poly.pdbx_strand_id
1 'polypeptide(L)'
;MSAILNPALRELSDIVSDLRQTPFQGVSSVVERFLLVLDTAPLAGFLQSVLAPFDFDAWWAASVTPPLGMIGSGSLRWPTERGARVAAQIEACRRIADKRLDLVRLIHDNFPNTSQLSQIVATFVSNIVVPLVRDVSRLTESRPIPTLLSDQFGRVPPSGDATLDALIAKACSSFRDPAPATRQQATQTLWDAWERLKTLDGDKKVSAQMLLENAAQEVEFRKVLEEEARALTQIGNRFEIRHSETTQIPLARIEHWDYLFHRMFAMIQLLLACRRPTA
;
A
#
# COMPACT_ATOMS: atom_id res chain seq x y z
N MET A 1 -7.56 5.23 -13.23
CA MET A 1 -7.67 5.90 -11.92
C MET A 1 -6.27 6.32 -11.51
N SER A 2 -6.07 7.55 -11.04
CA SER A 2 -4.81 7.94 -10.38
C SER A 2 -4.68 7.14 -9.08
N ALA A 3 -3.51 6.57 -8.80
CA ALA A 3 -3.25 5.83 -7.57
C ALA A 3 -3.58 6.71 -6.35
N ILE A 4 -4.11 6.10 -5.29
CA ILE A 4 -4.59 6.83 -4.10
C ILE A 4 -3.47 7.64 -3.43
N LEU A 5 -2.22 7.18 -3.55
CA LEU A 5 -1.05 7.84 -2.97
C LEU A 5 -0.52 9.01 -3.82
N ASN A 6 -0.93 9.14 -5.10
CA ASN A 6 -0.36 10.14 -6.03
C ASN A 6 -0.47 11.59 -5.55
N PRO A 7 -1.59 12.06 -4.96
CA PRO A 7 -1.67 13.42 -4.42
C PRO A 7 -0.60 13.69 -3.36
N ALA A 8 -0.42 12.76 -2.41
CA ALA A 8 0.58 12.90 -1.35
C ALA A 8 2.02 12.86 -1.91
N LEU A 9 2.30 12.00 -2.91
CA LEU A 9 3.62 11.96 -3.56
C LEU A 9 3.95 13.25 -4.33
N ARG A 10 2.96 13.89 -4.95
CA ARG A 10 3.12 15.20 -5.58
C ARG A 10 3.41 16.27 -4.52
N GLU A 11 2.63 16.30 -3.45
CA GLU A 11 2.83 17.25 -2.36
C GLU A 11 4.22 17.12 -1.71
N LEU A 12 4.71 15.89 -1.48
CA LEU A 12 6.10 15.68 -1.04
C LEU A 12 7.12 16.27 -2.02
N SER A 13 6.89 16.14 -3.33
CA SER A 13 7.78 16.67 -4.35
C SER A 13 7.75 18.21 -4.41
N ASP A 14 6.59 18.80 -4.18
CA ASP A 14 6.42 20.25 -4.08
C ASP A 14 7.13 20.79 -2.83
N ILE A 15 6.98 20.12 -1.68
CA ILE A 15 7.68 20.49 -0.44
C ILE A 15 9.20 20.34 -0.58
N VAL A 16 9.70 19.34 -1.33
CA VAL A 16 11.13 19.25 -1.66
C VAL A 16 11.59 20.46 -2.47
N SER A 17 10.76 20.96 -3.38
CA SER A 17 11.06 22.16 -4.16
C SER A 17 11.10 23.41 -3.27
N ASP A 18 10.15 23.53 -2.32
CA ASP A 18 10.17 24.59 -1.29
C ASP A 18 11.44 24.53 -0.44
N LEU A 19 11.83 23.34 0.04
CA LEU A 19 13.03 23.15 0.87
C LEU A 19 14.30 23.62 0.17
N ARG A 20 14.41 23.44 -1.15
CA ARG A 20 15.58 23.88 -1.93
C ARG A 20 15.75 25.40 -1.95
N GLN A 21 14.67 26.14 -1.79
CA GLN A 21 14.66 27.60 -1.82
C GLN A 21 14.62 28.23 -0.41
N THR A 22 14.50 27.39 0.62
CA THR A 22 14.29 27.85 1.99
C THR A 22 15.62 28.23 2.66
N PRO A 23 15.73 29.43 3.28
CA PRO A 23 16.90 29.77 4.08
C PRO A 23 16.96 28.91 5.35
N PHE A 24 18.15 28.75 5.94
CA PHE A 24 18.37 27.86 7.10
C PHE A 24 17.36 28.07 8.24
N GLN A 25 16.97 29.31 8.54
CA GLN A 25 16.02 29.65 9.60
C GLN A 25 14.60 29.09 9.36
N GLY A 26 14.21 28.87 8.10
CA GLY A 26 12.88 28.37 7.73
C GLY A 26 12.80 26.84 7.60
N VAL A 27 13.92 26.14 7.66
CA VAL A 27 13.99 24.69 7.38
C VAL A 27 13.08 23.89 8.29
N SER A 28 13.06 24.18 9.59
CA SER A 28 12.22 23.43 10.55
C SER A 28 10.74 23.45 10.17
N SER A 29 10.21 24.61 9.81
CA SER A 29 8.79 24.74 9.43
C SER A 29 8.46 23.96 8.16
N VAL A 30 9.37 23.91 7.20
CA VAL A 30 9.14 23.14 5.96
C VAL A 30 9.32 21.63 6.20
N VAL A 31 10.23 21.22 7.09
CA VAL A 31 10.37 19.83 7.54
C VAL A 31 9.13 19.37 8.32
N GLU A 32 8.53 20.23 9.13
CA GLU A 32 7.26 19.93 9.81
C GLU A 32 6.11 19.69 8.82
N ARG A 33 5.98 20.54 7.78
CA ARG A 33 5.02 20.31 6.68
C ARG A 33 5.31 18.99 5.95
N PHE A 34 6.57 18.69 5.70
CA PHE A 34 6.99 17.45 5.06
C PHE A 34 6.58 16.22 5.89
N LEU A 35 6.82 16.26 7.21
CA LEU A 35 6.43 15.20 8.14
C LEU A 35 4.91 15.07 8.24
N LEU A 36 4.17 16.18 8.23
CA LEU A 36 2.70 16.15 8.22
C LEU A 36 2.16 15.33 7.05
N VAL A 37 2.71 15.47 5.84
CA VAL A 37 2.29 14.68 4.68
C VAL A 37 2.59 13.18 4.88
N LEU A 38 3.76 12.85 5.43
CA LEU A 38 4.14 11.47 5.73
C LEU A 38 3.24 10.84 6.81
N ASP A 39 2.79 11.62 7.78
CA ASP A 39 1.98 11.19 8.92
C ASP A 39 0.46 11.31 8.67
N THR A 40 0.05 11.75 7.48
CA THR A 40 -1.36 11.86 7.08
C THR A 40 -1.78 10.68 6.18
N ALA A 41 -3.00 10.17 6.39
CA ALA A 41 -3.59 9.17 5.51
C ALA A 41 -3.84 9.75 4.10
N PRO A 42 -3.63 8.97 3.02
CA PRO A 42 -3.40 7.53 2.98
C PRO A 42 -1.92 7.11 3.11
N LEU A 43 -0.99 8.05 3.04
CA LEU A 43 0.45 7.76 3.00
C LEU A 43 0.97 7.16 4.32
N ALA A 44 0.52 7.67 5.45
CA ALA A 44 0.91 7.16 6.77
C ALA A 44 0.60 5.67 6.93
N GLY A 45 -0.63 5.25 6.57
CA GLY A 45 -1.02 3.85 6.62
C GLY A 45 -0.20 2.99 5.68
N PHE A 46 0.11 3.50 4.48
CA PHE A 46 1.00 2.82 3.54
C PHE A 46 2.39 2.60 4.16
N LEU A 47 3.04 3.66 4.65
CA LEU A 47 4.37 3.60 5.27
C LEU A 47 4.39 2.65 6.46
N GLN A 48 3.38 2.70 7.34
CA GLN A 48 3.27 1.75 8.45
C GLN A 48 3.19 0.29 7.98
N SER A 49 2.58 0.02 6.83
CA SER A 49 2.45 -1.33 6.30
C SER A 49 3.71 -1.86 5.60
N VAL A 50 4.59 -0.98 5.11
CA VAL A 50 5.78 -1.38 4.33
C VAL A 50 7.10 -1.17 5.07
N LEU A 51 7.11 -0.32 6.10
CA LEU A 51 8.30 -0.07 6.92
C LEU A 51 8.28 -0.99 8.14
N ALA A 52 9.35 -1.78 8.31
CA ALA A 52 9.56 -2.53 9.54
C ALA A 52 9.91 -1.57 10.70
N PRO A 53 9.68 -1.98 11.96
CA PRO A 53 10.22 -1.27 13.12
C PRO A 53 11.73 -1.05 12.94
N PHE A 54 12.17 0.18 13.13
CA PHE A 54 13.56 0.57 12.93
C PHE A 54 14.15 1.14 14.22
N ASP A 55 15.20 0.51 14.72
CA ASP A 55 15.94 1.00 15.89
C ASP A 55 16.96 2.06 15.45
N PHE A 56 16.52 3.32 15.49
CA PHE A 56 17.34 4.44 15.08
C PHE A 56 18.56 4.64 15.98
N ASP A 57 18.42 4.43 17.29
CA ASP A 57 19.51 4.69 18.24
C ASP A 57 20.63 3.65 18.08
N ALA A 58 20.29 2.37 17.92
CA ALA A 58 21.26 1.32 17.64
C ALA A 58 21.96 1.56 16.29
N TRP A 59 21.20 1.91 15.24
CA TRP A 59 21.79 2.23 13.93
C TRP A 59 22.69 3.48 13.98
N TRP A 60 22.26 4.54 14.66
CA TRP A 60 23.01 5.79 14.77
C TRP A 60 24.33 5.58 15.50
N ALA A 61 24.32 4.85 16.62
CA ALA A 61 25.53 4.50 17.37
C ALA A 61 26.54 3.69 16.53
N ALA A 62 26.05 2.72 15.75
CA ALA A 62 26.88 1.94 14.84
C ALA A 62 27.41 2.75 13.65
N SER A 63 26.65 3.76 13.21
CA SER A 63 26.98 4.56 12.02
C SER A 63 28.01 5.68 12.29
N VAL A 64 28.07 6.16 13.53
CA VAL A 64 28.98 7.24 13.96
C VAL A 64 30.33 6.70 14.46
N THR A 65 30.45 5.38 14.70
CA THR A 65 31.70 4.75 15.15
C THR A 65 32.57 4.34 13.94
N PRO A 66 33.75 4.95 13.70
CA PRO A 66 34.63 4.56 12.60
C PRO A 66 35.25 3.19 12.88
N PRO A 67 35.45 2.32 11.87
CA PRO A 67 36.33 1.16 12.01
C PRO A 67 37.75 1.62 12.38
N LEU A 68 38.37 0.95 13.35
CA LEU A 68 39.74 1.20 13.80
C LEU A 68 40.69 1.39 12.60
N GLY A 69 41.23 2.60 12.44
CA GLY A 69 42.30 2.91 11.47
C GLY A 69 41.96 3.83 10.30
N MET A 70 40.70 4.23 10.08
CA MET A 70 40.36 5.28 9.10
C MET A 70 40.05 6.60 9.80
N ILE A 71 41.03 7.51 9.81
CA ILE A 71 40.84 8.91 10.21
C ILE A 71 40.53 9.70 8.93
N GLY A 72 39.25 9.91 8.66
CA GLY A 72 38.74 10.68 7.53
C GLY A 72 37.21 10.71 7.60
N SER A 73 36.65 11.92 7.80
CA SER A 73 35.23 12.30 7.79
C SER A 73 34.22 11.14 7.71
N GLY A 74 33.52 10.86 8.81
CA GLY A 74 32.59 9.74 8.93
C GLY A 74 31.52 9.77 7.85
N SER A 75 31.61 8.91 6.84
CA SER A 75 30.51 8.76 5.88
C SER A 75 29.35 8.07 6.59
N LEU A 76 28.26 8.78 6.86
CA LEU A 76 27.04 8.20 7.40
C LEU A 76 26.61 6.98 6.56
N ARG A 77 26.59 5.80 7.17
CA ARG A 77 26.26 4.55 6.48
C ARG A 77 24.77 4.27 6.57
N TRP A 78 24.04 4.74 5.55
CA TRP A 78 22.62 4.43 5.41
C TRP A 78 22.36 2.93 5.24
N PRO A 79 21.23 2.40 5.74
CA PRO A 79 20.82 1.02 5.48
C PRO A 79 20.75 0.71 3.98
N THR A 80 21.15 -0.50 3.59
CA THR A 80 21.07 -0.98 2.20
C THR A 80 19.64 -1.34 1.80
N GLU A 81 18.89 -1.98 2.70
CA GLU A 81 17.47 -2.28 2.55
C GLU A 81 16.67 -0.97 2.45
N ARG A 82 15.74 -0.89 1.49
CA ARG A 82 15.03 0.35 1.14
C ARG A 82 14.08 0.78 2.25
N GLY A 83 13.30 -0.14 2.81
CA GLY A 83 12.39 0.16 3.91
C GLY A 83 13.12 0.69 5.13
N ALA A 84 14.19 0.02 5.56
CA ALA A 84 15.04 0.45 6.67
C ALA A 84 15.65 1.83 6.43
N ARG A 85 16.11 2.13 5.20
CA ARG A 85 16.64 3.45 4.86
C ARG A 85 15.57 4.54 4.90
N VAL A 86 14.39 4.29 4.36
CA VAL A 86 13.25 5.21 4.42
C VAL A 86 12.87 5.46 5.89
N ALA A 87 12.76 4.42 6.70
CA ALA A 87 12.47 4.53 8.13
C ALA A 87 13.53 5.37 8.87
N ALA A 88 14.82 5.12 8.60
CA ALA A 88 15.92 5.89 9.18
C ALA A 88 15.85 7.38 8.79
N GLN A 89 15.60 7.69 7.52
CA GLN A 89 15.53 9.07 7.02
C GLN A 89 14.32 9.82 7.57
N ILE A 90 13.16 9.17 7.68
CA ILE A 90 11.97 9.75 8.31
C ILE A 90 12.25 10.06 9.79
N GLU A 91 12.83 9.13 10.53
CA GLU A 91 13.15 9.36 11.94
C GLU A 91 14.23 10.43 12.13
N ALA A 92 15.21 10.53 11.21
CA ALA A 92 16.14 11.65 11.20
C ALA A 92 15.43 13.00 11.02
N CYS A 93 14.49 13.10 10.07
CA CYS A 93 13.67 14.30 9.86
C CYS A 93 12.84 14.63 11.12
N ARG A 94 12.21 13.64 11.76
CA ARG A 94 11.47 13.83 13.02
C ARG A 94 12.37 14.34 14.14
N ARG A 95 13.55 13.75 14.32
CA ARG A 95 14.52 14.19 15.33
C ARG A 95 15.05 15.59 15.06
N ILE A 96 15.19 15.99 13.79
CA ILE A 96 15.55 17.37 13.42
C ILE A 96 14.42 18.35 13.78
N ALA A 97 13.17 18.01 13.44
CA ALA A 97 12.00 18.85 13.79
C ALA A 97 11.85 19.01 15.32
N ASP A 98 12.00 17.92 16.07
CA ASP A 98 11.90 17.89 17.54
C ASP A 98 13.18 18.37 18.25
N LYS A 99 14.21 18.81 17.51
CA LYS A 99 15.52 19.26 18.03
C LYS A 99 16.29 18.20 18.83
N ARG A 100 15.96 16.91 18.64
CA ARG A 100 16.70 15.75 19.17
C ARG A 100 17.96 15.43 18.35
N LEU A 101 18.01 15.88 17.09
CA LEU A 101 19.16 15.79 16.20
C LEU A 101 19.48 17.17 15.62
N ASP A 102 20.67 17.67 15.90
CA ASP A 102 21.11 18.97 15.37
C ASP A 102 21.51 18.84 13.90
N LEU A 103 20.81 19.57 13.01
CA LEU A 103 21.02 19.50 11.56
C LEU A 103 22.42 19.98 11.16
N VAL A 104 22.92 21.04 11.80
CA VAL A 104 24.23 21.61 11.49
C VAL A 104 25.31 20.58 11.80
N ARG A 105 25.26 20.01 12.99
CA ARG A 105 26.16 18.96 13.44
C ARG A 105 26.07 17.70 12.58
N LEU A 106 24.86 17.24 12.26
CA LEU A 106 24.65 16.11 11.35
C LEU A 106 25.40 16.31 10.03
N ILE A 107 25.24 17.49 9.42
CA ILE A 107 25.84 17.79 8.11
C ILE A 107 27.36 17.96 8.23
N HIS A 108 27.85 18.70 9.22
CA HIS A 108 29.28 18.90 9.42
C HIS A 108 30.03 17.58 9.70
N ASP A 109 29.47 16.72 10.55
CA ASP A 109 30.13 15.49 10.99
C ASP A 109 30.15 14.44 9.87
N ASN A 110 29.18 14.46 8.94
CA ASN A 110 28.95 13.38 7.99
C ASN A 110 29.12 13.73 6.50
N PHE A 111 29.14 15.02 6.15
CA PHE A 111 29.22 15.48 4.75
C PHE A 111 30.34 16.53 4.61
N PRO A 112 31.59 16.07 4.43
CA PRO A 112 32.76 16.94 4.37
C PRO A 112 32.63 17.97 3.24
N ASN A 113 33.22 19.16 3.45
CA ASN A 113 33.18 20.32 2.56
C ASN A 113 31.87 21.15 2.58
N THR A 114 30.94 20.85 3.48
CA THR A 114 29.81 21.75 3.78
C THR A 114 30.17 22.62 4.97
N SER A 115 30.56 23.87 4.73
CA SER A 115 30.97 24.80 5.81
C SER A 115 30.10 26.05 5.94
N GLN A 116 29.33 26.39 4.90
CA GLN A 116 28.44 27.54 4.89
C GLN A 116 27.02 27.15 5.29
N LEU A 117 26.37 27.98 6.12
CA LEU A 117 24.99 27.76 6.57
C LEU A 117 23.99 27.63 5.39
N SER A 118 24.25 28.35 4.30
CA SER A 118 23.48 28.28 3.05
C SER A 118 23.60 26.92 2.34
N GLN A 119 24.72 26.23 2.49
CA GLN A 119 24.97 24.91 1.88
C GLN A 119 24.38 23.78 2.72
N ILE A 120 24.24 23.96 4.04
CA ILE A 120 23.68 22.95 4.96
C ILE A 120 22.32 22.46 4.49
N VAL A 121 21.44 23.39 4.11
CA VAL A 121 20.09 23.05 3.60
C VAL A 121 20.18 22.28 2.29
N ALA A 122 21.01 22.74 1.35
CA ALA A 122 21.18 22.06 0.06
C ALA A 122 21.75 20.63 0.24
N THR A 123 22.72 20.45 1.14
CA THR A 123 23.31 19.14 1.45
C THR A 123 22.28 18.22 2.12
N PHE A 124 21.50 18.74 3.08
CA PHE A 124 20.40 18.01 3.72
C PHE A 124 19.36 17.54 2.70
N VAL A 125 18.90 18.43 1.84
CA VAL A 125 17.88 18.12 0.83
C VAL A 125 18.40 17.10 -0.18
N SER A 126 19.62 17.30 -0.71
CA SER A 126 20.17 16.42 -1.75
C SER A 126 20.56 15.02 -1.26
N ASN A 127 21.01 14.89 -0.01
CA ASN A 127 21.50 13.62 0.53
C ASN A 127 20.49 12.87 1.40
N ILE A 128 19.47 13.54 1.94
CA ILE A 128 18.49 12.93 2.84
C ILE A 128 17.09 13.01 2.25
N VAL A 129 16.57 14.21 1.99
CA VAL A 129 15.15 14.40 1.65
C VAL A 129 14.82 13.91 0.23
N VAL A 130 15.65 14.23 -0.78
CA VAL A 130 15.45 13.80 -2.17
C VAL A 130 15.52 12.28 -2.29
N PRO A 131 16.55 11.58 -1.74
CA PRO A 131 16.56 10.12 -1.72
C PRO A 131 15.38 9.52 -0.97
N LEU A 132 14.94 10.13 0.13
CA LEU A 132 13.76 9.69 0.88
C LEU A 132 12.50 9.73 0.02
N VAL A 133 12.17 10.87 -0.60
CA VAL A 133 10.98 10.99 -1.46
C VAL A 133 11.05 10.04 -2.65
N ARG A 134 12.23 9.90 -3.27
CA ARG A 134 12.45 8.92 -4.34
C ARG A 134 12.14 7.50 -3.85
N ASP A 135 12.69 7.11 -2.71
CA ASP A 135 12.55 5.75 -2.21
C ASP A 135 11.13 5.45 -1.70
N VAL A 136 10.43 6.45 -1.12
CA VAL A 136 8.99 6.37 -0.83
C VAL A 136 8.20 6.12 -2.11
N SER A 137 8.41 6.92 -3.16
CA SER A 137 7.75 6.70 -4.46
C SER A 137 8.04 5.30 -5.01
N ARG A 138 9.30 4.83 -4.93
CA ARG A 138 9.66 3.48 -5.38
C ARG A 138 9.06 2.36 -4.52
N LEU A 139 8.79 2.60 -3.24
CA LEU A 139 8.04 1.64 -2.41
C LEU A 139 6.57 1.57 -2.86
N THR A 140 5.98 2.68 -3.30
CA THR A 140 4.61 2.67 -3.84
C THR A 140 4.52 1.90 -5.17
N GLU A 141 5.59 1.85 -5.95
CA GLU A 141 5.65 1.02 -7.17
C GLU A 141 5.77 -0.48 -6.87
N SER A 142 6.17 -0.86 -5.64
CA SER A 142 6.58 -2.21 -5.29
C SER A 142 5.61 -2.92 -4.34
N ARG A 143 4.35 -3.12 -4.75
CA ARG A 143 3.59 -4.28 -4.23
C ARG A 143 3.84 -5.46 -5.16
N PRO A 144 4.79 -6.37 -4.87
CA PRO A 144 4.91 -7.61 -5.62
C PRO A 144 3.69 -8.47 -5.32
N ILE A 145 2.67 -8.38 -6.16
CA ILE A 145 1.63 -9.41 -6.23
C ILE A 145 2.29 -10.62 -6.91
N PRO A 146 2.15 -11.85 -6.38
CA PRO A 146 2.66 -13.04 -7.06
C PRO A 146 2.26 -13.02 -8.53
N THR A 147 3.22 -13.22 -9.43
CA THR A 147 3.06 -12.97 -10.89
C THR A 147 1.85 -13.69 -11.47
N LEU A 148 1.62 -14.93 -11.02
CA LEU A 148 0.46 -15.74 -11.41
C LEU A 148 -0.89 -15.08 -11.06
N LEU A 149 -0.99 -14.42 -9.91
CA LEU A 149 -2.21 -13.73 -9.49
C LEU A 149 -2.41 -12.44 -10.30
N SER A 150 -1.34 -11.71 -10.57
CA SER A 150 -1.39 -10.51 -11.41
C SER A 150 -1.88 -10.84 -12.83
N ASP A 151 -1.41 -11.95 -13.39
CA ASP A 151 -1.83 -12.46 -14.69
C ASP A 151 -3.30 -12.90 -14.68
N GLN A 152 -3.74 -13.60 -13.63
CA GLN A 152 -5.14 -14.05 -13.49
C GLN A 152 -6.13 -12.88 -13.43
N PHE A 153 -5.79 -11.78 -12.76
CA PHE A 153 -6.63 -10.58 -12.72
C PHE A 153 -6.90 -9.96 -14.11
N GLY A 154 -6.03 -10.20 -15.09
CA GLY A 154 -6.21 -9.75 -16.48
C GLY A 154 -6.94 -10.74 -17.38
N ARG A 155 -7.26 -11.94 -16.88
CA ARG A 155 -7.82 -13.06 -17.66
C ARG A 155 -9.20 -13.49 -17.16
N VAL A 156 -9.93 -12.61 -16.49
CA VAL A 156 -11.32 -12.90 -16.09
C VAL A 156 -12.18 -12.95 -17.36
N PRO A 157 -12.92 -14.06 -17.61
CA PRO A 157 -13.84 -14.13 -18.75
C PRO A 157 -14.93 -13.06 -18.65
N PRO A 158 -15.33 -12.43 -19.77
CA PRO A 158 -16.40 -11.43 -19.75
C PRO A 158 -17.70 -12.07 -19.28
N SER A 159 -18.41 -11.39 -18.37
CA SER A 159 -19.65 -11.92 -17.82
C SER A 159 -20.86 -11.67 -18.73
N GLY A 160 -20.71 -10.83 -19.76
CA GLY A 160 -21.84 -10.34 -20.57
C GLY A 160 -22.70 -9.29 -19.86
N ASP A 161 -22.29 -8.82 -18.67
CA ASP A 161 -22.91 -7.72 -17.92
C ASP A 161 -21.86 -6.66 -17.66
N ALA A 162 -21.96 -5.52 -18.36
CA ALA A 162 -20.96 -4.46 -18.29
C ALA A 162 -20.76 -3.92 -16.86
N THR A 163 -21.80 -3.98 -16.02
CA THR A 163 -21.71 -3.55 -14.62
C THR A 163 -20.84 -4.51 -13.81
N LEU A 164 -21.07 -5.81 -13.92
CA LEU A 164 -20.25 -6.84 -13.27
C LEU A 164 -18.80 -6.79 -13.74
N ASP A 165 -18.56 -6.69 -15.04
CA ASP A 165 -17.22 -6.59 -15.61
C ASP A 165 -16.48 -5.34 -15.09
N ALA A 166 -17.17 -4.21 -14.97
CA ALA A 166 -16.62 -2.98 -14.40
C ALA A 166 -16.30 -3.12 -12.89
N LEU A 167 -17.16 -3.79 -12.12
CA LEU A 167 -16.91 -4.06 -10.69
C LEU A 167 -15.67 -4.93 -10.49
N ILE A 168 -15.53 -6.01 -11.28
CA ILE A 168 -14.36 -6.90 -11.20
C ILE A 168 -13.09 -6.15 -11.61
N ALA A 169 -13.12 -5.40 -12.71
CA ALA A 169 -11.98 -4.62 -13.16
C ALA A 169 -11.54 -3.58 -12.11
N LYS A 170 -12.51 -2.90 -11.48
CA LYS A 170 -12.26 -1.96 -10.39
C LYS A 170 -11.67 -2.66 -9.17
N ALA A 171 -12.23 -3.79 -8.74
CA ALA A 171 -11.73 -4.58 -7.61
C ALA A 171 -10.27 -5.01 -7.84
N CYS A 172 -9.95 -5.55 -9.02
CA CYS A 172 -8.59 -5.93 -9.41
C CYS A 172 -7.65 -4.72 -9.46
N SER A 173 -8.09 -3.58 -10.00
CA SER A 173 -7.27 -2.35 -10.02
C SER A 173 -7.00 -1.81 -8.62
N SER A 174 -8.00 -1.77 -7.74
CA SER A 174 -7.84 -1.34 -6.35
C SER A 174 -6.94 -2.29 -5.57
N PHE A 175 -7.05 -3.60 -5.81
CA PHE A 175 -6.17 -4.57 -5.16
C PHE A 175 -4.71 -4.43 -5.59
N ARG A 176 -4.46 -4.00 -6.84
CA ARG A 176 -3.10 -3.69 -7.33
C ARG A 176 -2.52 -2.41 -6.72
N ASP A 177 -3.34 -1.50 -6.21
CA ASP A 177 -2.86 -0.27 -5.60
C ASP A 177 -2.08 -0.60 -4.31
N PRO A 178 -0.89 0.00 -4.13
CA PRO A 178 -0.03 -0.24 -2.96
C PRO A 178 -0.68 0.17 -1.62
N ALA A 179 -1.61 1.13 -1.62
CA ALA A 179 -2.21 1.66 -0.40
C ALA A 179 -2.98 0.58 0.39
N PRO A 180 -2.88 0.54 1.72
CA PRO A 180 -3.67 -0.44 2.50
C PRO A 180 -5.17 -0.23 2.40
N ALA A 181 -5.62 1.03 2.38
CA ALA A 181 -7.04 1.37 2.31
C ALA A 181 -7.72 0.80 1.04
N THR A 182 -7.00 0.66 -0.07
CA THR A 182 -7.56 0.08 -1.29
C THR A 182 -7.79 -1.41 -1.20
N ARG A 183 -7.19 -2.13 -0.24
CA ARG A 183 -7.37 -3.58 -0.06
C ARG A 183 -8.75 -3.90 0.50
N GLN A 184 -9.18 -3.13 1.50
CA GLN A 184 -10.56 -3.17 1.98
C GLN A 184 -11.52 -2.81 0.85
N GLN A 185 -11.31 -1.67 0.18
CA GLN A 185 -12.17 -1.23 -0.92
C GLN A 185 -12.26 -2.27 -2.06
N ALA A 186 -11.14 -2.89 -2.43
CA ALA A 186 -11.08 -3.92 -3.45
C ALA A 186 -11.93 -5.14 -3.06
N THR A 187 -11.80 -5.58 -1.81
CA THR A 187 -12.57 -6.73 -1.27
C THR A 187 -14.06 -6.42 -1.24
N GLN A 188 -14.45 -5.25 -0.73
CA GLN A 188 -15.85 -4.82 -0.71
C GLN A 188 -16.45 -4.75 -2.13
N THR A 189 -15.72 -4.15 -3.07
CA THR A 189 -16.12 -4.08 -4.49
C THR A 189 -16.27 -5.47 -5.11
N LEU A 190 -15.42 -6.43 -4.73
CA LEU A 190 -15.52 -7.82 -5.20
C LEU A 190 -16.73 -8.55 -4.61
N TRP A 191 -17.15 -8.21 -3.40
CA TRP A 191 -18.41 -8.70 -2.83
C TRP A 191 -19.64 -8.08 -3.52
N ASP A 192 -19.57 -6.82 -3.95
CA ASP A 192 -20.62 -6.24 -4.80
C ASP A 192 -20.71 -6.96 -6.15
N ALA A 193 -19.56 -7.32 -6.75
CA ALA A 193 -19.51 -8.15 -7.95
C ALA A 193 -20.15 -9.53 -7.72
N TRP A 194 -19.88 -10.16 -6.57
CA TRP A 194 -20.52 -11.42 -6.19
C TRP A 194 -22.06 -11.30 -6.07
N GLU A 195 -22.55 -10.22 -5.46
CA GLU A 195 -23.99 -9.97 -5.37
C GLU A 195 -24.62 -9.77 -6.75
N ARG A 196 -23.95 -9.04 -7.65
CA ARG A 196 -24.41 -8.85 -9.04
C ARG A 196 -24.42 -10.15 -9.83
N LEU A 197 -23.34 -10.94 -9.74
CA LEU A 197 -23.21 -12.25 -10.41
C LEU A 197 -24.38 -13.18 -10.09
N LYS A 198 -24.79 -13.22 -8.81
CA LYS A 198 -25.94 -14.04 -8.39
C LYS A 198 -27.28 -13.59 -8.98
N THR A 199 -27.37 -12.41 -9.59
CA THR A 199 -28.63 -11.84 -10.11
C THR A 199 -28.65 -11.69 -11.64
N LEU A 200 -27.68 -12.24 -12.36
CA LEU A 200 -27.60 -12.08 -13.82
C LEU A 200 -28.79 -12.72 -14.55
N ASP A 201 -29.18 -13.94 -14.14
CA ASP A 201 -30.17 -14.74 -14.87
C ASP A 201 -31.58 -14.71 -14.20
N GLY A 202 -31.89 -13.65 -13.44
CA GLY A 202 -33.20 -13.44 -12.82
C GLY A 202 -33.23 -13.71 -11.31
N ASP A 203 -34.04 -14.68 -10.85
CA ASP A 203 -34.18 -14.99 -9.42
C ASP A 203 -32.82 -15.38 -8.83
N LYS A 204 -32.42 -14.69 -7.76
CA LYS A 204 -31.13 -14.83 -7.11
C LYS A 204 -30.79 -16.28 -6.73
N LYS A 205 -31.77 -17.06 -6.28
CA LYS A 205 -31.55 -18.45 -5.89
C LYS A 205 -31.35 -19.35 -7.10
N VAL A 206 -32.17 -19.15 -8.14
CA VAL A 206 -32.13 -19.95 -9.37
C VAL A 206 -30.84 -19.68 -10.14
N SER A 207 -30.48 -18.40 -10.30
CA SER A 207 -29.25 -17.97 -10.96
C SER A 207 -28.00 -18.50 -10.23
N ALA A 208 -27.94 -18.39 -8.89
CA ALA A 208 -26.82 -18.95 -8.13
C ALA A 208 -26.70 -20.47 -8.26
N GLN A 209 -27.83 -21.20 -8.29
CA GLN A 209 -27.82 -22.65 -8.48
C GLN A 209 -27.34 -23.05 -9.88
N MET A 210 -27.81 -22.36 -10.93
CA MET A 210 -27.35 -22.60 -12.31
C MET A 210 -25.84 -22.37 -12.47
N LEU A 211 -25.29 -21.33 -11.84
CA LEU A 211 -23.85 -21.08 -11.86
C LEU A 211 -23.06 -22.25 -11.25
N LEU A 212 -23.53 -22.80 -10.14
CA LEU A 212 -22.89 -23.93 -9.45
C LEU A 212 -23.05 -25.25 -10.23
N GLU A 213 -24.19 -25.48 -10.85
CA GLU A 213 -24.44 -26.63 -11.73
C GLU A 213 -23.53 -26.61 -12.97
N ASN A 214 -23.31 -25.44 -13.55
CA ASN A 214 -22.39 -25.27 -14.67
C ASN A 214 -20.92 -25.47 -14.26
N ALA A 215 -20.56 -25.09 -13.04
CA ALA A 215 -19.19 -25.17 -12.55
C ALA A 215 -18.74 -26.57 -12.11
N ALA A 216 -19.67 -27.45 -11.73
CA ALA A 216 -19.36 -28.80 -11.28
C ALA A 216 -20.43 -29.81 -11.73
N GLN A 217 -20.03 -30.82 -12.51
CA GLN A 217 -20.90 -31.94 -12.89
C GLN A 217 -20.95 -32.99 -11.76
N GLU A 218 -19.85 -33.17 -11.05
CA GLU A 218 -19.67 -34.08 -9.94
C GLU A 218 -20.46 -33.59 -8.72
N VAL A 219 -21.41 -34.40 -8.25
CA VAL A 219 -22.32 -34.04 -7.15
C VAL A 219 -21.57 -33.66 -5.88
N GLU A 220 -20.52 -34.42 -5.52
CA GLU A 220 -19.76 -34.14 -4.30
C GLU A 220 -18.95 -32.84 -4.39
N PHE A 221 -18.38 -32.52 -5.55
CA PHE A 221 -17.68 -31.25 -5.73
C PHE A 221 -18.64 -30.06 -5.77
N ARG A 222 -19.83 -30.24 -6.36
CA ARG A 222 -20.89 -29.22 -6.32
C ARG A 222 -21.29 -28.85 -4.88
N LYS A 223 -21.40 -29.83 -3.99
CA LYS A 223 -21.66 -29.58 -2.56
C LYS A 223 -20.57 -28.71 -1.92
N VAL A 224 -19.30 -28.96 -2.24
CA VAL A 224 -18.18 -28.14 -1.77
C VAL A 224 -18.35 -26.68 -2.24
N LEU A 225 -18.70 -26.46 -3.51
CA LEU A 225 -18.93 -25.11 -4.04
C LEU A 225 -20.15 -24.43 -3.42
N GLU A 226 -21.23 -25.18 -3.13
CA GLU A 226 -22.41 -24.67 -2.43
C GLU A 226 -22.08 -24.23 -1.00
N GLU A 227 -21.35 -25.05 -0.25
CA GLU A 227 -20.89 -24.74 1.11
C GLU A 227 -20.01 -23.49 1.10
N GLU A 228 -19.09 -23.40 0.12
CA GLU A 228 -18.21 -22.26 -0.07
C GLU A 228 -19.00 -20.98 -0.40
N ALA A 229 -19.96 -21.04 -1.33
CA ALA A 229 -20.82 -19.91 -1.68
C ALA A 229 -21.64 -19.40 -0.47
N ARG A 230 -22.13 -20.32 0.37
CA ARG A 230 -22.84 -20.01 1.62
C ARG A 230 -21.90 -19.36 2.61
N ALA A 231 -20.70 -19.91 2.81
CA ALA A 231 -19.70 -19.36 3.72
C ALA A 231 -19.28 -17.94 3.31
N LEU A 232 -18.98 -17.70 2.02
CA LEU A 232 -18.62 -16.38 1.49
C LEU A 232 -19.74 -15.35 1.68
N THR A 233 -21.00 -15.78 1.53
CA THR A 233 -22.17 -14.93 1.79
C THR A 233 -22.31 -14.60 3.28
N GLN A 234 -22.12 -15.57 4.16
CA GLN A 234 -22.16 -15.35 5.61
C GLN A 234 -21.03 -14.43 6.08
N ILE A 235 -19.82 -14.60 5.54
CA ILE A 235 -18.66 -13.72 5.80
C ILE A 235 -19.00 -12.28 5.41
N GLY A 236 -19.53 -12.07 4.21
CA GLY A 236 -19.90 -10.74 3.72
C GLY A 236 -20.92 -10.02 4.59
N ASN A 237 -21.84 -10.76 5.23
CA ASN A 237 -22.87 -10.19 6.10
C ASN A 237 -22.38 -9.96 7.54
N ARG A 238 -21.40 -10.73 8.02
CA ARG A 238 -20.94 -10.70 9.42
C ARG A 238 -19.82 -9.70 9.67
N PHE A 239 -18.94 -9.51 8.71
CA PHE A 239 -17.81 -8.58 8.79
C PHE A 239 -18.13 -7.29 8.02
N GLU A 240 -17.35 -6.22 8.24
CA GLU A 240 -17.49 -4.90 7.59
C GLU A 240 -17.14 -4.89 6.07
N ILE A 241 -17.62 -5.90 5.35
CA ILE A 241 -17.37 -6.14 3.92
C ILE A 241 -18.54 -5.65 3.07
N ARG A 242 -19.77 -5.76 3.56
CA ARG A 242 -20.98 -5.26 2.90
C ARG A 242 -21.60 -4.16 3.75
N HIS A 243 -22.34 -3.22 3.14
CA HIS A 243 -23.01 -2.07 3.76
C HIS A 243 -23.10 -2.15 5.29
N SER A 244 -22.43 -1.19 5.94
CA SER A 244 -22.19 -1.11 7.38
C SER A 244 -23.50 -1.10 8.17
N GLU A 245 -23.96 -2.28 8.57
CA GLU A 245 -24.84 -2.42 9.71
C GLU A 245 -23.99 -2.28 10.98
N THR A 246 -24.49 -1.59 12.00
CA THR A 246 -23.77 -1.26 13.25
C THR A 246 -23.30 -2.49 14.04
N THR A 247 -23.72 -3.69 13.63
CA THR A 247 -23.46 -4.99 14.26
C THR A 247 -22.29 -5.77 13.63
N GLN A 248 -21.68 -5.27 12.55
CA GLN A 248 -20.63 -5.97 11.84
C GLN A 248 -19.28 -5.93 12.58
N ILE A 249 -18.48 -7.00 12.41
CA ILE A 249 -17.19 -7.15 13.06
C ILE A 249 -16.08 -6.53 12.17
N PRO A 250 -15.27 -5.59 12.67
CA PRO A 250 -14.16 -5.03 11.90
C PRO A 250 -13.02 -6.06 11.72
N LEU A 251 -12.36 -6.01 10.56
CA LEU A 251 -11.15 -6.79 10.30
C LEU A 251 -9.90 -5.91 10.49
N ALA A 252 -9.20 -6.12 11.60
CA ALA A 252 -8.05 -5.29 11.97
C ALA A 252 -6.78 -5.53 11.13
N ARG A 253 -6.59 -6.76 10.62
CA ARG A 253 -5.38 -7.16 9.90
C ARG A 253 -5.59 -7.10 8.40
N ILE A 254 -4.63 -6.51 7.70
CA ILE A 254 -4.74 -6.30 6.25
C ILE A 254 -4.60 -7.61 5.47
N GLU A 255 -3.88 -8.57 6.02
CA GLU A 255 -3.71 -9.91 5.46
C GLU A 255 -5.03 -10.70 5.44
N HIS A 256 -5.98 -10.37 6.33
CA HIS A 256 -7.32 -10.97 6.29
C HIS A 256 -8.10 -10.46 5.07
N TRP A 257 -7.96 -9.18 4.71
CA TRP A 257 -8.55 -8.63 3.50
C TRP A 257 -7.96 -9.27 2.25
N ASP A 258 -6.64 -9.48 2.22
CA ASP A 258 -5.96 -10.19 1.11
C ASP A 258 -6.48 -11.63 0.96
N TYR A 259 -6.57 -12.38 2.07
CA TYR A 259 -7.13 -13.73 2.06
C TYR A 259 -8.56 -13.77 1.51
N LEU A 260 -9.43 -12.88 1.98
CA LEU A 260 -10.83 -12.82 1.57
C LEU A 260 -10.98 -12.42 0.11
N PHE A 261 -10.18 -11.47 -0.37
CA PHE A 261 -10.13 -11.10 -1.78
C PHE A 261 -9.79 -12.31 -2.64
N HIS A 262 -8.72 -13.05 -2.31
CA HIS A 262 -8.30 -14.23 -3.07
C HIS A 262 -9.37 -15.31 -3.09
N ARG A 263 -9.98 -15.59 -1.94
CA ARG A 263 -11.03 -16.60 -1.79
C ARG A 263 -12.25 -16.29 -2.66
N MET A 264 -12.75 -15.05 -2.61
CA MET A 264 -13.89 -14.62 -3.44
C MET A 264 -13.52 -14.54 -4.93
N PHE A 265 -12.31 -14.08 -5.25
CA PHE A 265 -11.86 -13.95 -6.64
C PHE A 265 -11.79 -15.30 -7.32
N ALA A 266 -11.23 -16.32 -6.65
CA ALA A 266 -11.18 -17.68 -7.16
C ALA A 266 -12.58 -18.25 -7.46
N MET A 267 -13.56 -17.98 -6.59
CA MET A 267 -14.94 -18.40 -6.79
C MET A 267 -15.56 -17.72 -8.02
N ILE A 268 -15.49 -16.39 -8.12
CA ILE A 268 -16.04 -15.63 -9.26
C ILE A 268 -15.37 -16.08 -10.57
N GLN A 269 -14.05 -16.25 -10.57
CA GLN A 269 -13.29 -16.68 -11.76
C GLN A 269 -13.74 -18.07 -12.24
N LEU A 270 -13.88 -19.04 -11.34
CA LEU A 270 -14.36 -20.38 -11.66
C LEU A 270 -15.76 -20.33 -12.29
N LEU A 271 -16.69 -19.63 -11.64
CA LEU A 271 -18.08 -19.56 -12.11
C LEU A 271 -18.20 -18.89 -13.47
N LEU A 272 -17.45 -17.81 -13.72
CA LEU A 272 -17.43 -17.14 -15.02
C LEU A 272 -16.77 -18.00 -16.10
N ALA A 273 -15.71 -18.73 -15.79
CA ALA A 273 -15.06 -19.63 -16.75
C ALA A 273 -15.95 -20.80 -17.17
N CYS A 274 -16.81 -21.28 -16.28
CA CYS A 274 -17.76 -22.35 -16.54
C CYS A 274 -19.11 -21.86 -17.08
N ARG A 275 -19.39 -20.55 -17.03
CA ARG A 275 -20.64 -19.99 -17.55
C ARG A 275 -20.61 -20.01 -19.07
N ARG A 276 -21.64 -20.61 -19.68
CA ARG A 276 -21.87 -20.52 -21.11
C ARG A 276 -22.44 -19.13 -21.43
N PRO A 277 -21.92 -18.40 -22.42
CA PRO A 277 -22.55 -17.17 -22.87
C PRO A 277 -23.97 -17.52 -23.32
N THR A 278 -24.98 -16.88 -22.74
CA THR A 278 -26.33 -16.88 -23.30
C THR A 278 -26.24 -16.16 -24.65
N ALA A 279 -26.52 -16.90 -25.73
CA ALA A 279 -26.57 -16.38 -27.09
C ALA A 279 -27.66 -15.31 -27.25
#